data_AF-A0A2E0H119-F1
#
_entry.id   AF-A0A2E0H119-F1
#
_cell.length_a   1.000
_cell.length_b   1.000
_cell.length_c   1.000
_cell.angle_alpha   90.00
_cell.angle_beta   90.00
_cell.angle_gamma   90.00
#
_symmetry.space_group_name_H-M   'P 1'
#
loop_
_entity.id
_entity.type
_entity.pdbx_description
1 polymer ?
#
loop_
_entity_poly.entity_id
_entity_poly.type
_entity_poly.pdbx_seq_one_letter_code
_entity_poly.pdbx_strand_id
1 'polypeptide(L)'
;MKQDSKNNIVQKAHAYSLYSAHHSQNSIIEQLKEQFKENAISLRTLSRWISDFKKLPECVTNLDEPFRWDKSDIYGISWNNSLKLLELCHYYYESEDKTPTARQAVWWWRVSQAAPDLKANQISELGNLYTEREIVSIISGLPPVFDDLNAYITYKPYHTNRIRTYARFINANKVKAFKPQSDESNAPGGLRNTL
;
A
#
# COMPACT_ATOMS: atom_id res chain seq x y z
N MET A 1 -22.06 2.40 -2.58
CA MET A 1 -21.52 1.50 -3.62
C MET A 1 -21.97 0.08 -3.32
N LYS A 2 -22.49 -0.68 -4.29
CA LYS A 2 -22.84 -2.11 -4.09
C LYS A 2 -21.58 -2.92 -3.74
N GLN A 3 -21.70 -3.91 -2.86
CA GLN A 3 -20.58 -4.74 -2.38
C GLN A 3 -19.82 -5.39 -3.55
N ASP A 4 -20.53 -5.85 -4.58
CA ASP A 4 -19.94 -6.48 -5.77
C ASP A 4 -19.09 -5.52 -6.60
N SER A 5 -19.46 -4.23 -6.65
CA SER A 5 -18.70 -3.19 -7.35
C SER A 5 -17.40 -2.88 -6.62
N LYS A 6 -17.39 -2.90 -5.28
CA LYS A 6 -16.17 -2.70 -4.48
C LYS A 6 -15.21 -3.88 -4.64
N ASN A 7 -15.73 -5.11 -4.60
CA ASN A 7 -14.92 -6.32 -4.78
C ASN A 7 -14.27 -6.35 -6.18
N ASN A 8 -15.02 -5.97 -7.21
CA ASN A 8 -14.51 -5.89 -8.58
C ASN A 8 -13.35 -4.87 -8.71
N ILE A 9 -13.47 -3.70 -8.08
CA ILE A 9 -12.40 -2.68 -8.07
C ILE A 9 -11.14 -3.21 -7.38
N VAL A 10 -11.29 -3.88 -6.22
CA VAL A 10 -10.15 -4.45 -5.49
C VAL A 10 -9.46 -5.53 -6.33
N GLN A 11 -10.22 -6.43 -6.96
CA GLN A 11 -9.66 -7.40 -7.89
C GLN A 11 -8.97 -6.74 -9.09
N LYS A 12 -9.52 -5.66 -9.64
CA LYS A 12 -8.93 -4.91 -10.75
C LYS A 12 -7.62 -4.24 -10.36
N ALA A 13 -7.54 -3.66 -9.17
CA ALA A 13 -6.32 -3.09 -8.63
C ALA A 13 -5.25 -4.17 -8.39
N HIS A 14 -5.63 -5.32 -7.82
CA HIS A 14 -4.70 -6.44 -7.63
C HIS A 14 -4.19 -7.00 -8.98
N ALA A 15 -5.10 -7.17 -9.95
CA ALA A 15 -4.75 -7.58 -11.30
C ALA A 15 -3.78 -6.60 -11.98
N TYR A 16 -3.96 -5.30 -11.74
CA TYR A 16 -3.06 -4.28 -12.25
C TYR A 16 -1.66 -4.39 -11.63
N SER A 17 -1.54 -4.55 -10.31
CA SER A 17 -0.24 -4.72 -9.64
C SER A 17 0.53 -5.95 -10.15
N LEU A 18 -0.18 -7.06 -10.43
CA LEU A 18 0.46 -8.25 -11.02
C LEU A 18 0.84 -8.02 -12.50
N TYR A 19 0.01 -7.28 -13.24
CA TYR A 19 0.31 -6.91 -14.62
C TYR A 19 1.55 -6.01 -14.72
N SER A 20 1.69 -5.00 -13.84
CA SER A 20 2.86 -4.12 -13.81
C SER A 20 4.12 -4.84 -13.35
N ALA A 21 3.98 -5.92 -12.56
CA ALA A 21 5.07 -6.83 -12.21
C ALA A 21 5.36 -7.88 -13.32
N HIS A 22 4.87 -7.67 -14.55
CA HIS A 22 5.12 -8.51 -15.73
C HIS A 22 4.66 -9.97 -15.62
N HIS A 23 3.68 -10.26 -14.75
CA HIS A 23 3.09 -11.60 -14.70
C HIS A 23 2.31 -11.91 -15.98
N SER A 24 2.38 -13.17 -16.42
CA SER A 24 1.57 -13.65 -17.55
C SER A 24 0.08 -13.64 -17.19
N GLN A 25 -0.79 -13.49 -18.20
CA GLN A 25 -2.24 -13.48 -17.98
C GLN A 25 -2.73 -14.74 -17.22
N ASN A 26 -2.12 -15.91 -17.49
CA ASN A 26 -2.43 -17.14 -16.78
C ASN A 26 -1.94 -17.11 -15.32
N SER A 27 -0.76 -16.54 -15.04
CA SER A 27 -0.30 -16.38 -13.67
C SER A 27 -1.19 -15.43 -12.87
N ILE A 28 -1.65 -14.33 -13.49
CA ILE A 28 -2.55 -13.36 -12.85
C ILE A 28 -3.88 -14.01 -12.49
N ILE A 29 -4.50 -14.77 -13.41
CA ILE A 29 -5.81 -15.37 -13.14
C ILE A 29 -5.73 -16.44 -12.04
N GLU A 30 -4.65 -17.22 -11.98
CA GLU A 30 -4.47 -18.22 -10.92
C GLU A 30 -4.27 -17.57 -9.56
N GLN A 31 -3.46 -16.51 -9.46
CA GLN A 31 -3.31 -15.76 -8.21
C GLN A 31 -4.62 -15.10 -7.76
N LEU A 32 -5.40 -14.54 -8.69
CA LEU A 32 -6.73 -14.00 -8.36
C LEU A 32 -7.70 -15.09 -7.90
N LYS A 33 -7.67 -16.29 -8.48
CA LYS A 33 -8.48 -17.42 -8.02
C LYS A 33 -8.08 -17.89 -6.62
N GLU A 34 -6.78 -17.94 -6.32
CA GLU A 34 -6.31 -18.31 -4.99
C GLU A 34 -6.80 -17.32 -3.93
N GLN A 35 -6.71 -16.02 -4.21
CA GLN A 35 -7.08 -14.97 -3.26
C GLN A 35 -8.61 -14.78 -3.13
N PHE A 36 -9.35 -14.76 -4.25
CA PHE A 36 -10.77 -14.42 -4.29
C PHE A 36 -11.70 -15.63 -4.42
N LYS A 37 -11.15 -16.83 -4.62
CA LYS A 37 -11.86 -18.11 -4.72
C LYS A 37 -13.01 -18.05 -5.74
N GLU A 38 -14.22 -18.41 -5.33
CA GLU A 38 -15.42 -18.41 -6.16
C GLU A 38 -15.82 -17.01 -6.69
N ASN A 39 -15.33 -15.95 -6.06
CA ASN A 39 -15.60 -14.57 -6.49
C ASN A 39 -14.57 -14.04 -7.49
N ALA A 40 -13.59 -14.85 -7.90
CA ALA A 40 -12.58 -14.45 -8.86
C ALA A 40 -13.18 -14.17 -10.24
N ILE A 41 -12.64 -13.16 -10.92
CA ILE A 41 -13.04 -12.83 -12.28
C ILE A 41 -12.75 -13.96 -13.29
N SER A 42 -13.41 -13.89 -14.44
CA SER A 42 -13.09 -14.73 -15.59
C SER A 42 -11.88 -14.22 -16.39
N LEU A 43 -11.23 -15.13 -17.14
CA LEU A 43 -10.13 -14.79 -18.06
C LEU A 43 -10.53 -13.72 -19.08
N ARG A 44 -11.77 -13.76 -19.57
CA ARG A 44 -12.33 -12.74 -20.49
C ARG A 44 -12.36 -11.35 -19.86
N THR A 45 -12.72 -11.27 -18.58
CA THR A 45 -12.73 -10.01 -17.82
C THR A 45 -11.31 -9.48 -17.64
N LEU A 46 -10.36 -10.37 -17.32
CA LEU A 46 -8.95 -10.01 -17.20
C LEU A 46 -8.37 -9.47 -18.53
N SER A 47 -8.65 -10.12 -19.68
CA SER A 47 -8.22 -9.61 -20.99
C SER A 47 -8.74 -8.20 -21.28
N ARG A 48 -10.00 -7.92 -20.92
CA ARG A 48 -10.58 -6.58 -21.04
C ARG A 48 -9.84 -5.59 -20.15
N TRP A 49 -9.57 -5.94 -18.90
CA TRP A 49 -8.83 -5.06 -17.99
C TRP A 49 -7.41 -4.79 -18.45
N ILE A 50 -6.67 -5.79 -18.93
CA ILE A 50 -5.33 -5.60 -19.49
C ILE A 50 -5.37 -4.61 -20.66
N SER A 51 -6.42 -4.68 -21.49
CA SER A 51 -6.61 -3.72 -22.60
C SER A 51 -6.87 -2.29 -22.09
N ASP A 52 -7.50 -2.15 -20.93
CA ASP A 52 -7.70 -0.85 -20.28
C ASP A 52 -6.41 -0.36 -19.60
N PHE A 53 -5.63 -1.25 -18.98
CA PHE A 53 -4.36 -0.92 -18.32
C PHE A 53 -3.35 -0.35 -19.31
N LYS A 54 -3.29 -0.89 -20.52
CA LYS A 54 -2.44 -0.37 -21.62
C LYS A 54 -2.76 1.06 -22.05
N LYS A 55 -3.94 1.57 -21.68
CA LYS A 55 -4.37 2.96 -21.98
C LYS A 55 -4.07 3.92 -20.85
N LEU A 56 -3.54 3.44 -19.71
CA LEU A 56 -3.17 4.31 -18.60
C LEU A 56 -2.02 5.23 -19.02
N PRO A 57 -2.03 6.51 -18.57
CA PRO A 57 -0.96 7.44 -18.90
C PRO A 57 0.39 6.97 -18.34
N GLU A 58 1.45 7.12 -19.12
CA GLU A 58 2.81 6.72 -18.72
C GLU A 58 3.28 7.43 -17.43
N CYS A 59 2.89 8.69 -17.24
CA CYS A 59 3.20 9.44 -16.01
C CYS A 59 2.61 8.80 -14.75
N VAL A 60 1.58 7.96 -14.88
CA VAL A 60 0.98 7.20 -13.78
C VAL A 60 1.68 5.87 -13.61
N THR A 61 1.94 5.15 -14.71
CA THR A 61 2.46 3.77 -14.69
C THR A 61 3.97 3.69 -14.44
N ASN A 62 4.74 4.74 -14.70
CA ASN A 62 6.20 4.76 -14.53
C ASN A 62 6.67 4.46 -13.10
N LEU A 63 5.81 4.67 -12.10
CA LEU A 63 6.11 4.34 -10.72
C LEU A 63 5.80 2.87 -10.36
N ASP A 64 5.12 2.14 -11.23
CA ASP A 64 4.68 0.76 -10.95
C ASP A 64 5.68 -0.29 -11.45
N GLU A 65 6.77 0.15 -12.09
CA GLU A 65 7.95 -0.66 -12.42
C GLU A 65 8.86 -0.88 -11.20
N PRO A 66 9.72 -1.93 -11.21
CA PRO A 66 10.70 -2.15 -10.16
C PRO A 66 11.55 -0.91 -9.87
N PHE A 67 11.69 -0.59 -8.60
CA PHE A 67 12.48 0.55 -8.13
C PHE A 67 13.93 0.39 -8.57
N ARG A 68 14.46 1.47 -9.13
CA ARG A 68 15.86 1.59 -9.54
C ARG A 68 16.49 2.73 -8.78
N TRP A 69 17.53 2.43 -7.99
CA TRP A 69 18.30 3.44 -7.28
C TRP A 69 18.57 4.60 -8.23
N ASP A 70 19.31 4.34 -9.32
CA ASP A 70 19.88 5.32 -10.26
C ASP A 70 18.87 6.34 -10.85
N LYS A 71 17.57 6.09 -10.67
CA LYS A 71 16.47 6.93 -11.12
C LYS A 71 15.78 7.73 -10.00
N SER A 72 16.36 7.82 -8.80
CA SER A 72 15.71 8.44 -7.64
C SER A 72 15.21 9.88 -7.89
N ASP A 73 15.94 10.69 -8.65
CA ASP A 73 15.49 12.04 -9.03
C ASP A 73 14.21 12.04 -9.87
N ILE A 74 14.07 11.05 -10.76
CA ILE A 74 12.87 10.88 -11.59
C ILE A 74 11.64 10.58 -10.72
N TYR A 75 11.84 9.88 -9.60
CA TYR A 75 10.79 9.57 -8.64
C TYR A 75 10.55 10.68 -7.61
N GLY A 76 11.35 11.77 -7.64
CA GLY A 76 11.32 12.85 -6.65
C GLY A 76 11.86 12.45 -5.28
N ILE A 77 12.71 11.43 -5.20
CA ILE A 77 13.35 10.97 -3.96
C ILE A 77 14.73 11.62 -3.84
N SER A 78 14.98 12.31 -2.74
CA SER A 78 16.29 12.93 -2.47
C SER A 78 17.37 11.89 -2.16
N TRP A 79 18.55 12.05 -2.77
CA TRP A 79 19.76 11.25 -2.54
C TRP A 79 20.22 11.20 -1.07
N ASN A 80 19.85 12.21 -0.26
CA ASN A 80 20.20 12.22 1.16
C ASN A 80 19.56 11.08 1.96
N ASN A 81 18.51 10.45 1.41
CA ASN A 81 17.77 9.38 2.07
C ASN A 81 18.10 7.98 1.53
N SER A 82 19.11 7.87 0.68
CA SER A 82 19.40 6.62 -0.02
C SER A 82 19.81 5.49 0.90
N LEU A 83 20.59 5.76 1.96
CA LEU A 83 20.96 4.73 2.93
C LEU A 83 19.70 4.08 3.52
N LYS A 84 18.79 4.89 4.07
CA LYS A 84 17.58 4.38 4.71
C LYS A 84 16.66 3.67 3.72
N LEU A 85 16.50 4.22 2.51
CA LEU A 85 15.66 3.60 1.49
C LEU A 85 16.23 2.26 1.01
N LEU A 86 17.54 2.17 0.80
CA LEU A 86 18.19 0.92 0.38
C LEU A 86 18.13 -0.15 1.48
N GLU A 87 18.22 0.22 2.76
CA GLU A 87 17.97 -0.70 3.88
C GLU A 87 16.54 -1.27 3.83
N LEU A 88 15.54 -0.44 3.52
CA LEU A 88 14.15 -0.88 3.37
C LEU A 88 13.98 -1.80 2.15
N CYS A 89 14.61 -1.47 1.02
CA CYS A 89 14.62 -2.33 -0.17
C CYS A 89 15.27 -3.67 0.10
N HIS A 90 16.42 -3.69 0.79
CA HIS A 90 17.10 -4.93 1.17
C HIS A 90 16.26 -5.77 2.13
N TYR A 91 15.66 -5.15 3.16
CA TYR A 91 14.74 -5.83 4.07
C TYR A 91 13.58 -6.50 3.31
N TYR A 92 12.97 -5.78 2.37
CA TYR A 92 11.86 -6.32 1.58
C TYR A 92 12.27 -7.48 0.68
N TYR A 93 13.47 -7.40 0.09
CA TYR A 93 14.03 -8.50 -0.68
C TYR A 93 14.22 -9.74 0.19
N GLU A 94 14.81 -9.60 1.37
CA GLU A 94 15.01 -10.73 2.30
C GLU A 94 13.69 -11.32 2.81
N SER A 95 12.64 -10.50 3.01
CA SER A 95 11.37 -10.96 3.55
C SER A 95 10.40 -11.53 2.51
N GLU A 96 10.40 -10.99 1.30
CA GLU A 96 9.38 -11.27 0.27
C GLU A 96 9.95 -11.82 -1.04
N ASP A 97 11.28 -11.91 -1.16
CA ASP A 97 12.01 -12.27 -2.39
C ASP A 97 11.61 -11.40 -3.60
N LYS A 98 11.39 -10.10 -3.33
CA LYS A 98 10.88 -9.12 -4.30
C LYS A 98 11.63 -7.79 -4.23
N THR A 99 11.66 -7.10 -5.36
CA THR A 99 12.07 -5.69 -5.42
C THR A 99 10.81 -4.82 -5.31
N PRO A 100 10.79 -3.76 -4.48
CA PRO A 100 9.65 -2.85 -4.46
C PRO A 100 9.47 -2.12 -5.78
N THR A 101 8.25 -1.69 -6.08
CA THR A 101 8.03 -0.72 -7.16
C THR A 101 8.54 0.66 -6.75
N ALA A 102 8.78 1.53 -7.73
CA ALA A 102 9.15 2.92 -7.44
C ALA A 102 8.07 3.64 -6.60
N ARG A 103 6.78 3.33 -6.78
CA ARG A 103 5.68 3.85 -5.97
C ARG A 103 5.79 3.43 -4.51
N GLN A 104 6.07 2.15 -4.27
CA GLN A 104 6.33 1.65 -2.91
C GLN A 104 7.52 2.37 -2.30
N ALA A 105 8.63 2.47 -3.02
CA ALA A 105 9.83 3.17 -2.56
C ALA A 105 9.57 4.64 -2.19
N VAL A 106 8.78 5.37 -2.99
CA VAL A 106 8.36 6.75 -2.69
C VAL A 106 7.58 6.81 -1.37
N TRP A 107 6.62 5.91 -1.17
CA TRP A 107 5.83 5.91 0.07
C TRP A 107 6.64 5.46 1.28
N TRP A 108 7.52 4.47 1.14
CA TRP A 108 8.43 4.03 2.19
C TRP A 108 9.35 5.16 2.62
N TRP A 109 9.91 5.90 1.64
CA TRP A 109 10.68 7.11 1.91
C TRP A 109 9.85 8.13 2.69
N ARG A 110 8.67 8.53 2.20
CA ARG A 110 7.79 9.51 2.89
C ARG A 110 7.46 9.09 4.32
N VAL A 111 7.12 7.82 4.53
CA VAL A 111 6.80 7.27 5.85
C VAL A 111 8.04 7.30 6.75
N SER A 112 9.22 6.89 6.25
CA SER A 112 10.46 6.91 7.02
C SER A 112 10.83 8.32 7.52
N GLN A 113 10.52 9.36 6.74
CA GLN A 113 10.75 10.75 7.13
C GLN A 113 9.75 11.21 8.20
N ALA A 114 8.47 10.87 8.03
CA ALA A 114 7.41 11.33 8.94
C ALA A 114 7.43 10.57 10.28
N ALA A 115 7.87 9.31 10.25
CA ALA A 115 7.82 8.37 11.36
C ALA A 115 9.13 7.56 11.47
N PRO A 116 10.28 8.22 11.77
CA PRO A 116 11.59 7.58 11.79
C PRO A 116 11.75 6.51 12.87
N ASP A 117 10.89 6.55 13.91
CA ASP A 117 10.89 5.60 15.02
C ASP A 117 10.28 4.24 14.67
N LEU A 118 9.63 4.13 13.50
CA LEU A 118 9.05 2.87 13.03
C LEU A 118 10.14 1.92 12.52
N LYS A 119 9.92 0.63 12.75
CA LYS A 119 10.77 -0.44 12.23
C LYS A 119 10.57 -0.59 10.71
N ALA A 120 11.53 -1.24 10.04
CA ALA A 120 11.51 -1.44 8.60
C ALA A 120 10.20 -2.10 8.10
N ASN A 121 9.73 -3.14 8.79
CA ASN A 121 8.48 -3.83 8.49
C ASN A 121 7.23 -2.94 8.64
N GLN A 122 7.20 -2.09 9.68
CA GLN A 122 6.10 -1.15 9.89
C GLN A 122 6.09 -0.05 8.82
N ILE A 123 7.27 0.43 8.41
CA ILE A 123 7.42 1.42 7.34
C ILE A 123 6.95 0.83 6.01
N SER A 124 7.40 -0.39 5.67
CA SER A 124 7.03 -1.05 4.41
C SER A 124 5.54 -1.40 4.39
N GLU A 125 4.98 -1.93 5.47
CA GLU A 125 3.54 -2.22 5.60
C GLU A 125 2.70 -0.96 5.39
N LEU A 126 3.03 0.13 6.09
CA LEU A 126 2.29 1.39 5.97
C LEU A 126 2.40 1.99 4.57
N GLY A 127 3.59 2.02 4.00
CA GLY A 127 3.78 2.56 2.65
C GLY A 127 3.18 1.68 1.55
N ASN A 128 3.09 0.36 1.76
CA ASN A 128 2.36 -0.55 0.88
C ASN A 128 0.85 -0.22 0.90
N LEU A 129 0.27 0.08 2.06
CA LEU A 129 -1.14 0.48 2.15
C LEU A 129 -1.43 1.81 1.45
N TYR A 130 -0.52 2.78 1.52
CA TYR A 130 -0.64 4.00 0.70
C TYR A 130 -0.61 3.67 -0.79
N THR A 131 0.37 2.86 -1.20
CA THR A 131 0.57 2.42 -2.59
C THR A 131 -0.68 1.72 -3.14
N GLU A 132 -1.21 0.74 -2.41
CA GLU A 132 -2.41 -0.02 -2.80
C GLU A 132 -3.62 0.89 -3.01
N ARG A 133 -3.81 1.87 -2.12
CA ARG A 133 -4.93 2.82 -2.21
C ARG A 133 -4.75 3.84 -3.34
N GLU A 134 -3.52 4.26 -3.64
CA GLU A 134 -3.24 5.03 -4.85
C GLU A 134 -3.57 4.23 -6.11
N ILE A 135 -3.16 2.97 -6.19
CA ILE A 135 -3.46 2.10 -7.33
C ILE A 135 -4.98 1.91 -7.46
N VAL A 136 -5.69 1.64 -6.36
CA VAL A 136 -7.16 1.57 -6.37
C VAL A 136 -7.79 2.86 -6.90
N SER A 137 -7.25 4.01 -6.50
CA SER A 137 -7.70 5.33 -6.97
C SER A 137 -7.49 5.50 -8.47
N ILE A 138 -6.28 5.20 -8.97
CA ILE A 138 -5.95 5.24 -10.41
C ILE A 138 -6.91 4.36 -11.22
N ILE A 139 -7.18 3.15 -10.74
CA ILE A 139 -7.97 2.15 -11.44
C ILE A 139 -9.47 2.45 -11.41
N SER A 140 -9.96 3.05 -10.33
CA SER A 140 -11.37 3.40 -10.15
C SER A 140 -11.73 4.80 -10.63
N GLY A 141 -10.74 5.69 -10.78
CA GLY A 141 -10.93 7.12 -11.03
C GLY A 141 -11.48 7.88 -9.82
N LEU A 142 -11.57 7.25 -8.64
CA LEU A 142 -12.04 7.87 -7.41
C LEU A 142 -10.85 8.37 -6.58
N PRO A 143 -10.98 9.48 -5.82
CA PRO A 143 -9.91 9.93 -4.93
C PRO A 143 -9.51 8.84 -3.91
N PRO A 144 -8.20 8.71 -3.59
CA PRO A 144 -7.77 7.76 -2.57
C PRO A 144 -8.21 8.26 -1.18
N VAL A 145 -8.57 7.34 -0.30
CA VAL A 145 -8.92 7.64 1.10
C VAL A 145 -7.76 7.24 1.99
N PHE A 146 -7.16 8.20 2.69
CA PHE A 146 -5.98 7.99 3.55
C PHE A 146 -6.21 8.37 5.02
N ASP A 147 -7.43 8.70 5.43
CA ASP A 147 -7.71 9.33 6.72
C ASP A 147 -7.13 8.58 7.94
N ASP A 148 -7.23 7.26 7.94
CA ASP A 148 -6.68 6.37 8.97
C ASP A 148 -5.14 6.34 8.96
N LEU A 149 -4.52 6.22 7.79
CA LEU A 149 -3.07 6.21 7.64
C LEU A 149 -2.46 7.58 7.99
N ASN A 150 -3.11 8.66 7.54
CA ASN A 150 -2.74 10.03 7.85
C ASN A 150 -2.87 10.28 9.36
N ALA A 151 -3.96 9.82 9.99
CA ALA A 151 -4.13 9.91 11.43
C ALA A 151 -3.05 9.13 12.18
N TYR A 152 -2.71 7.93 11.72
CA TYR A 152 -1.67 7.11 12.34
C TYR A 152 -0.29 7.80 12.32
N ILE A 153 0.12 8.35 11.17
CA ILE A 153 1.40 9.09 11.05
C ILE A 153 1.36 10.41 11.81
N THR A 154 0.23 11.11 11.84
CA THR A 154 0.08 12.41 12.49
C THR A 154 0.11 12.28 14.01
N TYR A 155 -0.73 11.39 14.55
CA TYR A 155 -0.90 11.23 15.99
C TYR A 155 0.07 10.23 16.59
N LYS A 156 0.76 9.41 15.79
CA LYS A 156 1.81 8.48 16.22
C LYS A 156 1.42 7.67 17.47
N PRO A 157 0.34 6.87 17.41
CA PRO A 157 -0.20 6.17 18.58
C PRO A 157 0.74 5.11 19.16
N TYR A 158 1.82 4.76 18.45
CA TYR A 158 2.92 3.93 18.93
C TYR A 158 3.80 4.64 19.98
N HIS A 159 3.57 5.93 20.24
CA HIS A 159 4.07 6.59 21.45
C HIS A 159 2.97 6.61 22.52
N THR A 160 3.27 6.06 23.70
CA THR A 160 2.31 5.88 24.81
C THR A 160 1.54 7.13 25.16
N ASN A 161 2.19 8.31 25.13
CA ASN A 161 1.57 9.59 25.46
C ASN A 161 0.63 10.16 24.38
N ARG A 162 0.51 9.51 23.21
CA ARG A 162 -0.30 10.00 22.07
C ARG A 162 -1.51 9.11 21.73
N ILE A 163 -1.63 7.94 22.35
CA ILE A 163 -2.73 6.99 22.14
C ILE A 163 -4.09 7.68 22.31
N ARG A 164 -4.26 8.48 23.39
CA ARG A 164 -5.53 9.17 23.68
C ARG A 164 -5.91 10.18 22.59
N THR A 165 -4.94 10.91 22.05
CA THR A 165 -5.19 11.90 21.00
C THR A 165 -5.58 11.23 19.69
N TYR A 166 -4.93 10.11 19.35
CA TYR A 166 -5.30 9.29 18.19
C TYR A 166 -6.72 8.73 18.35
N ALA A 167 -7.04 8.11 19.49
CA ALA A 167 -8.37 7.56 19.75
C ALA A 167 -9.47 8.64 19.64
N ARG A 168 -9.21 9.85 20.17
CA ARG A 168 -10.14 10.98 20.04
C ARG A 168 -10.39 11.36 18.58
N PHE A 169 -9.35 11.41 17.75
CA PHE A 169 -9.49 11.72 16.32
C PHE A 169 -10.30 10.64 15.59
N ILE A 170 -9.95 9.37 15.80
CA ILE A 170 -10.63 8.21 15.19
C ILE A 170 -12.12 8.24 15.52
N ASN A 171 -12.47 8.43 16.78
CA ASN A 171 -13.87 8.46 17.24
C ASN A 171 -14.64 9.67 16.71
N ALA A 172 -14.04 10.87 16.78
CA ALA A 172 -14.70 12.10 16.32
C ALA A 172 -15.00 12.07 14.81
N ASN A 173 -14.10 11.51 14.02
CA ASN A 173 -14.23 11.47 12.56
C ASN A 173 -14.84 10.16 12.04
N LYS A 174 -15.21 9.22 12.93
CA LYS A 174 -15.73 7.89 12.58
C LYS A 174 -14.83 7.14 11.59
N VAL A 175 -13.52 7.33 11.72
CA VAL A 175 -12.50 6.68 10.89
C VAL A 175 -12.22 5.30 11.49
N LYS A 176 -11.96 4.29 10.65
CA LYS A 176 -11.53 2.99 11.14
C LYS A 176 -10.11 3.10 11.65
N ALA A 177 -9.85 2.70 12.90
CA ALA A 177 -8.48 2.69 13.43
C ALA A 177 -7.58 1.77 12.58
N PHE A 178 -6.44 2.30 12.17
CA PHE A 178 -5.35 1.52 11.60
C PHE A 178 -4.44 1.00 12.73
N LYS A 179 -3.99 -0.25 12.59
CA LYS A 179 -2.94 -0.87 13.40
C LYS A 179 -2.09 -1.76 12.46
N PRO A 180 -0.75 -1.56 12.40
CA PRO A 180 0.12 -2.45 11.64
C PRO A 180 0.03 -3.88 12.17
N GLN A 181 0.01 -4.87 11.29
CA GLN A 181 0.08 -6.29 11.63
C GLN A 181 1.42 -6.64 12.29
N SER A 182 2.47 -5.95 11.88
CA SER A 182 3.82 -6.05 12.43
C SER A 182 3.98 -5.47 13.85
N ASP A 183 2.94 -4.83 14.40
CA ASP A 183 2.96 -4.23 15.73
C ASP A 183 2.55 -5.23 16.83
N GLU A 184 3.55 -5.99 17.31
CA GLU A 184 3.44 -6.87 18.49
C GLU A 184 3.27 -6.09 19.81
N SER A 185 3.41 -4.76 19.77
CA SER A 185 3.22 -3.89 20.93
C SER A 185 1.73 -3.80 21.26
N ASN A 186 1.33 -4.59 22.25
CA ASN A 186 0.02 -4.66 22.91
C ASN A 186 -0.99 -5.66 22.31
N ALA A 187 -1.18 -6.72 23.10
CA ALA A 187 -2.35 -7.59 23.14
C ALA A 187 -3.68 -6.79 23.09
N PRO A 188 -4.82 -7.44 22.73
CA PRO A 188 -6.11 -6.80 22.47
C PRO A 188 -6.73 -5.96 23.62
N GLY A 189 -6.05 -5.84 24.77
CA GLY A 189 -6.51 -5.12 25.96
C GLY A 189 -6.20 -3.61 25.98
N GLY A 190 -5.22 -3.11 25.20
CA GLY A 190 -4.78 -1.71 25.32
C GLY A 190 -5.79 -0.66 24.83
N LEU A 191 -6.55 -0.98 23.78
CA LEU A 191 -7.60 -0.11 23.24
C LEU A 191 -8.98 -0.38 23.86
N ARG A 192 -9.18 -1.52 24.52
CA ARG A 192 -10.44 -1.83 25.24
C ARG A 192 -10.52 -1.15 26.60
N ASN A 193 -9.39 -0.86 27.24
CA ASN A 193 -9.34 -0.28 28.58
C ASN A 193 -9.16 1.26 28.58
N THR A 194 -9.31 1.92 27.43
CA THR A 194 -9.32 3.39 27.32
C THR A 194 -10.57 3.94 26.62
N LEU A 195 -11.61 3.10 26.48
CA LEU A 195 -12.97 3.50 26.16
C LEU A 195 -13.73 3.84 27.45
#